data_AF-A0A6S6TXU7-F1
#
_entry.id   AF-A0A6S6TXU7-F1
#
_cell.length_a   1.000
_cell.length_b   1.000
_cell.length_c   1.000
_cell.angle_alpha   90.00
_cell.angle_beta   90.00
_cell.angle_gamma   90.00
#
_symmetry.space_group_name_H-M   'P 1'
#
loop_
_entity.id
_entity.type
_entity.pdbx_description
1 polymer ?
#
loop_
_entity_poly.entity_id
_entity_poly.type
_entity_poly.pdbx_seq_one_letter_code
_entity_poly.pdbx_strand_id
1 'polypeptide(L)'
;MKIGPVKFGDVEEYTIEFTNTGKNDFKIFHLEGGCICTEPTDWSRGAVKPGEKGFIKFKFDSAQAKVDPAYSSSLNIYGNVPDDMIIYDIEANVTK
;
A
#
# COMPACT_ATOMS: atom_id res chain seq x y z
N MET A 1 5.58 5.56 -0.20
CA MET A 1 5.08 6.90 -0.59
C MET A 1 4.94 7.82 0.62
N LYS A 2 4.74 9.13 0.43
CA LYS A 2 4.34 10.04 1.52
C LYS A 2 2.86 10.44 1.37
N ILE A 3 2.10 10.45 2.46
CA ILE A 3 0.69 10.84 2.51
C ILE A 3 0.46 11.96 3.54
N GLY A 4 -0.56 12.79 3.30
CA GLY A 4 -0.96 13.86 4.20
C GLY A 4 -0.54 15.28 3.78
N PRO A 5 -0.86 16.30 4.60
CA PRO A 5 -1.34 16.21 5.99
C PRO A 5 -2.73 15.57 6.11
N VAL A 6 -2.86 14.57 7.00
CA VAL A 6 -4.12 13.89 7.33
C VAL A 6 -4.51 14.27 8.76
N LYS A 7 -5.72 14.79 8.95
CA LYS A 7 -6.19 15.13 10.30
C LYS A 7 -6.59 13.87 11.05
N PHE A 8 -6.22 13.78 12.33
CA PHE A 8 -6.56 12.66 13.18
C PHE A 8 -8.07 12.43 13.25
N GLY A 9 -8.48 11.18 13.01
CA GLY A 9 -9.88 10.78 12.89
C GLY A 9 -10.37 10.68 11.44
N ASP A 10 -9.63 11.24 10.48
CA ASP A 10 -9.96 11.12 9.07
C ASP A 10 -9.57 9.76 8.51
N VAL A 11 -10.33 9.39 7.49
CA VAL A 11 -10.14 8.19 6.70
C VAL A 11 -9.93 8.64 5.26
N GLU A 12 -8.78 8.33 4.68
CA GLU A 12 -8.46 8.66 3.30
C GLU A 12 -8.16 7.41 2.48
N GLU A 13 -8.56 7.43 1.20
CA GLU A 13 -8.27 6.36 0.25
C GLU A 13 -7.17 6.78 -0.71
N TYR A 14 -6.24 5.86 -0.97
CA TYR A 14 -5.11 6.07 -1.87
C TYR A 14 -5.05 4.96 -2.90
N THR A 15 -4.60 5.31 -4.10
CA THR A 15 -4.31 4.35 -5.18
C THR A 15 -2.85 4.50 -5.59
N ILE A 16 -2.12 3.40 -5.58
CA ILE A 16 -0.76 3.28 -6.09
C ILE A 16 -0.83 2.56 -7.43
N GLU A 17 -0.24 3.16 -8.46
CA GLU A 17 0.04 2.47 -9.71
C GLU A 17 1.47 1.94 -9.70
N PHE A 18 1.67 0.73 -10.24
CA PHE A 18 2.98 0.13 -10.41
C PHE A 18 3.11 -0.47 -11.80
N THR A 19 4.35 -0.67 -12.27
CA THR A 19 4.64 -1.37 -13.53
C THR A 19 5.41 -2.64 -13.21
N ASN A 20 5.03 -3.77 -13.80
CA ASN A 20 5.82 -4.98 -13.70
C ASN A 20 7.10 -4.84 -14.54
N THR A 21 8.23 -4.62 -13.87
CA THR A 21 9.56 -4.52 -14.50
C THR A 21 10.28 -5.86 -14.59
N GLY A 22 9.66 -6.94 -14.11
CA GLY A 22 10.18 -8.30 -14.16
C GLY A 22 10.08 -8.92 -15.56
N LYS A 23 10.59 -10.15 -15.67
CA LYS A 23 10.55 -10.93 -16.92
C LYS A 23 9.35 -11.89 -17.00
N ASN A 24 8.65 -12.10 -15.90
CA ASN A 24 7.50 -12.99 -15.78
C ASN A 24 6.26 -12.20 -15.37
N ASP A 25 5.09 -12.79 -15.58
CA ASP A 25 3.83 -12.27 -15.05
C ASP A 25 3.91 -12.10 -13.53
N PHE A 26 3.57 -10.91 -13.05
CA PHE A 26 3.46 -10.63 -11.62
C PHE A 26 2.02 -10.84 -11.16
N LYS A 27 1.84 -11.60 -10.09
CA LYS A 27 0.54 -11.91 -9.48
C LYS A 27 0.60 -11.58 -8.00
N ILE A 28 -0.36 -10.77 -7.57
CA ILE A 28 -0.60 -10.50 -6.15
C ILE A 28 -1.54 -11.58 -5.62
N PHE A 29 -1.10 -12.31 -4.62
CA PHE A 29 -1.88 -13.34 -3.94
C PHE A 29 -2.65 -12.77 -2.76
N HIS A 30 -2.00 -11.89 -2.00
CA HIS A 30 -2.56 -11.31 -0.80
C HIS A 30 -1.93 -9.94 -0.52
N LEU A 31 -2.72 -9.07 0.12
CA LEU A 31 -2.28 -7.78 0.62
C LEU A 31 -2.74 -7.67 2.07
N GLU A 32 -1.85 -7.16 2.91
CA GLU A 32 -2.18 -6.73 4.27
C GLU A 32 -1.46 -5.41 4.58
N GLY A 33 -2.00 -4.65 5.52
CA GLY A 33 -1.27 -3.52 6.09
C GLY A 33 -0.23 -3.99 7.10
N GLY A 34 0.90 -3.29 7.16
CA GLY A 34 1.84 -3.44 8.28
C GLY A 34 1.27 -2.98 9.62
N CYS A 35 0.22 -2.15 9.59
CA CYS A 35 -0.60 -1.76 10.73
C CYS A 35 -2.08 -1.91 10.38
N ILE A 36 -2.93 -1.98 11.41
CA ILE A 36 -4.39 -1.86 11.29
C ILE A 36 -4.84 -0.51 10.70
N CYS A 37 -3.95 0.48 10.69
CA CYS A 37 -4.21 1.82 10.17
C CYS A 37 -4.11 1.92 8.65
N THR A 38 -3.64 0.87 7.96
CA THR A 38 -3.52 0.82 6.51
C THR A 38 -4.21 -0.45 6.02
N GLU A 39 -5.37 -0.31 5.40
CA GLU A 39 -6.21 -1.42 4.99
C GLU A 39 -6.26 -1.50 3.46
N PRO A 40 -5.74 -2.56 2.82
CA PRO A 40 -5.93 -2.77 1.38
C PRO A 40 -7.41 -2.96 1.05
N THR A 41 -7.91 -2.20 0.05
CA THR A 41 -9.34 -2.22 -0.33
C THR A 41 -9.57 -2.87 -1.70
N ASP A 42 -8.64 -2.70 -2.65
CA ASP A 42 -8.73 -3.32 -3.98
C ASP A 42 -7.35 -3.38 -4.65
N TRP A 43 -7.15 -4.26 -5.61
CA TRP A 43 -5.90 -4.36 -6.35
C TRP A 43 -6.11 -5.06 -7.69
N SER A 44 -5.12 -4.97 -8.57
CA SER A 44 -5.14 -5.70 -9.84
C SER A 44 -5.23 -7.21 -9.61
N ARG A 45 -6.39 -7.78 -9.92
CA ARG A 45 -6.63 -9.23 -9.87
C ARG A 45 -6.10 -9.88 -11.14
N GLY A 46 -5.23 -10.87 -10.98
CA GLY A 46 -4.66 -11.63 -12.10
C GLY A 46 -3.19 -11.34 -12.35
N ALA A 47 -2.72 -11.79 -13.52
CA ALA A 47 -1.35 -11.57 -13.98
C ALA A 47 -1.19 -10.16 -14.56
N VAL A 48 -0.26 -9.38 -14.02
CA VAL A 48 0.28 -8.17 -14.63
C VAL A 48 1.49 -8.57 -15.46
N LYS A 49 1.42 -8.49 -16.78
CA LYS A 49 2.52 -8.95 -17.66
C LYS A 49 3.74 -8.03 -17.57
N PRO A 50 4.93 -8.48 -17.99
CA PRO A 50 6.09 -7.61 -18.14
C PRO A 50 5.78 -6.34 -18.94
N GLY A 51 6.05 -5.18 -18.35
CA GLY A 51 5.78 -3.85 -18.92
C GLY A 51 4.35 -3.33 -18.73
N GLU A 52 3.42 -4.16 -18.26
CA GLU A 52 2.06 -3.70 -17.95
C GLU A 52 1.99 -3.03 -16.59
N LYS A 53 0.97 -2.16 -16.45
CA LYS A 53 0.66 -1.48 -15.20
C LYS A 53 -0.37 -2.26 -14.40
N GLY A 54 -0.18 -2.29 -13.09
CA GLY A 54 -1.18 -2.69 -12.11
C GLY A 54 -1.44 -1.58 -11.11
N PHE A 55 -2.37 -1.82 -10.20
CA PHE A 55 -2.72 -0.89 -9.13
C PHE A 55 -2.97 -1.61 -7.81
N ILE A 56 -2.80 -0.86 -6.72
CA ILE A 56 -3.19 -1.21 -5.35
C ILE A 56 -3.94 -0.02 -4.76
N LYS A 57 -5.12 -0.27 -4.21
CA LYS A 57 -5.92 0.68 -3.44
C LYS A 57 -5.90 0.29 -1.98
N PHE A 58 -5.78 1.29 -1.13
CA PHE A 58 -5.83 1.10 0.32
C PHE A 58 -6.47 2.32 0.98
N LYS A 59 -7.02 2.08 2.15
CA LYS A 59 -7.55 3.08 3.06
C LYS A 59 -6.54 3.30 4.18
N PHE A 60 -6.27 4.55 4.50
CA PHE A 60 -5.54 4.96 5.71
C PHE A 60 -6.53 5.50 6.73
N ASP A 61 -6.65 4.83 7.87
CA ASP A 61 -7.48 5.26 8.99
C ASP A 61 -6.56 5.91 10.05
N SER A 62 -6.56 7.24 10.07
CA SER A 62 -5.68 8.01 10.96
C SER A 62 -6.09 7.88 12.43
N ALA A 63 -7.31 7.45 12.74
CA ALA A 63 -7.74 7.18 14.12
C ALA A 63 -7.00 5.98 14.73
N GLN A 64 -6.51 5.08 13.88
CA GLN A 64 -5.69 3.92 14.27
C GLN A 64 -4.18 4.21 14.21
N ALA A 65 -3.79 5.42 13.79
CA ALA A 65 -2.40 5.87 13.73
C ALA A 65 -2.08 6.81 14.91
N LYS A 66 -0.78 7.00 15.16
CA LYS A 66 -0.33 8.02 16.13
C LYS A 66 -0.30 9.38 15.42
N VAL A 67 -0.65 10.44 16.14
CA VAL A 67 -0.42 11.81 15.68
C VAL A 67 1.08 12.06 15.66
N ASP A 68 1.66 11.96 14.47
CA ASP A 68 3.08 12.10 14.20
C ASP A 68 3.24 12.61 12.75
N PRO A 69 3.97 13.74 12.53
CA PRO A 69 4.19 14.27 11.18
C PRO A 69 5.05 13.37 10.28
N ALA A 70 5.67 12.33 10.82
CA ALA A 70 6.45 11.33 10.08
C ALA A 70 6.07 9.89 10.50
N TYR A 71 4.77 9.63 10.69
CA TYR A 71 4.26 8.32 11.06
C TYR A 71 4.62 7.27 10.00
N SER A 72 5.28 6.19 10.40
CA SER A 72 5.63 5.08 9.50
C SER A 72 4.53 4.02 9.46
N SER A 73 4.12 3.67 8.25
CA SER A 73 3.23 2.56 7.91
C SER A 73 3.81 1.79 6.73
N SER A 74 3.20 0.66 6.37
CA SER A 74 3.58 -0.10 5.19
C SER A 74 2.42 -0.92 4.65
N LEU A 75 2.55 -1.35 3.40
CA LEU A 75 1.74 -2.39 2.78
C LEU A 75 2.61 -3.61 2.50
N ASN A 76 2.19 -4.76 2.99
CA ASN A 76 2.83 -6.04 2.72
C ASN A 76 2.14 -6.68 1.52
N ILE A 77 2.90 -6.90 0.46
CA ILE A 77 2.43 -7.41 -0.84
C ILE A 77 2.95 -8.80 -1.04
N TYR A 78 2.09 -9.79 -0.90
CA TYR A 78 2.43 -11.19 -1.15
C TYR A 78 2.14 -11.55 -2.60
N GLY A 79 3.12 -12.17 -3.25
CA GLY A 79 3.00 -12.52 -4.66
C GLY A 79 4.05 -13.52 -5.11
N ASN A 80 4.13 -13.77 -6.42
CA ASN A 80 5.12 -14.66 -7.02
C ASN A 80 6.47 -13.96 -7.23
N VAL A 81 7.04 -13.42 -6.15
CA VAL A 81 8.32 -12.71 -6.11
C VAL A 81 9.37 -13.56 -5.38
N PRO A 82 10.68 -13.34 -5.60
CA PRO A 82 11.73 -14.20 -5.03
C PRO A 82 11.68 -14.37 -3.50
N ASP A 83 11.27 -13.32 -2.79
CA ASP A 83 11.18 -13.31 -1.32
C ASP A 83 9.73 -13.51 -0.82
N ASP A 84 8.81 -13.95 -1.69
CA ASP A 84 7.37 -14.14 -1.50
C ASP A 84 6.57 -12.90 -1.04
N MET A 85 7.25 -11.84 -0.60
CA MET A 85 6.69 -10.60 -0.10
C MET A 85 7.50 -9.38 -0.58
N ILE A 86 6.81 -8.29 -0.89
CA ILE A 86 7.36 -6.94 -0.99
C ILE A 86 6.76 -6.08 0.12
N ILE A 87 7.60 -5.37 0.86
CA ILE A 87 7.15 -4.34 1.81
C ILE A 87 7.19 -2.99 1.10
N TYR A 88 6.05 -2.31 1.05
CA TYR A 88 5.93 -0.98 0.49
C TYR A 88 5.75 0.04 1.61
N ASP A 89 6.80 0.80 1.92
CA ASP A 89 6.79 1.78 3.00
C ASP A 89 5.94 3.01 2.66
N ILE A 90 5.18 3.46 3.66
CA ILE A 90 4.30 4.63 3.62
C ILE A 90 4.67 5.53 4.80
N GLU A 91 4.96 6.80 4.54
CA GLU A 91 5.13 7.81 5.58
C GLU A 91 3.91 8.72 5.58
N ALA A 92 3.24 8.86 6.71
CA ALA A 92 2.05 9.68 6.87
C ALA A 92 2.34 10.88 7.76
N ASN A 93 1.92 12.07 7.32
CA ASN A 93 1.89 13.26 8.15
C ASN A 93 0.53 13.36 8.85
N VAL A 94 0.44 12.86 10.08
CA VAL A 94 -0.80 12.87 10.87
C VAL A 94 -0.81 14.08 11.80
N THR A 95 -1.79 14.97 11.62
CA THR A 95 -1.95 16.19 12.42
C THR A 95 -3.18 16.12 13.32
N LYS A 96 -3.26 16.96 14.36
CA LYS A 96 -4.46 17.08 15.19
C LYS A 96 -5.61 17.78 14.45
#